data_AF-A0A2G8KR70-F1
#
_entry.id   AF-A0A2G8KR70-F1
#
_cell.length_a   1.000
_cell.length_b   1.000
_cell.length_c   1.000
_cell.angle_alpha   90.00
_cell.angle_beta   90.00
_cell.angle_gamma   90.00
#
_symmetry.space_group_name_H-M   'P 1'
#
loop_
_entity.id
_entity.type
_entity.pdbx_description
1 polymer ?
#
loop_
_entity_poly.entity_id
_entity_poly.type
_entity_poly.pdbx_seq_one_letter_code
_entity_poly.pdbx_strand_id
1 'polypeptide(L)'
;MSAFRIRNIEFALEVCFPKFISKQHCLFTCIHKHYSTDAWREFADNNPDIVSNVAVSSGIGQNDFQKLCEIITAVPSLRYICLDVANGYSELFVEFLKKVRHQFPDKTIMAGNVVTGEMVEELILAGADIIKVGIGPG
;
A
#
# COMPACT_ATOMS: atom_id res chain seq x y z
N MET A 1 -16.04 19.12 0.68
CA MET A 1 -15.31 17.85 0.46
C MET A 1 -13.88 18.05 0.94
N SER A 2 -13.60 17.66 2.17
CA SER A 2 -12.29 17.79 2.80
C SER A 2 -11.35 16.73 2.24
N ALA A 3 -10.44 17.13 1.36
CA ALA A 3 -9.31 16.30 0.96
C ALA A 3 -8.41 16.07 2.19
N PHE A 4 -8.42 14.84 2.72
CA PHE A 4 -7.51 14.44 3.79
C PHE A 4 -6.09 14.39 3.21
N ARG A 5 -5.30 15.42 3.50
CA ARG A 5 -3.91 15.54 3.06
C ARG A 5 -3.01 14.82 4.05
N ILE A 6 -2.73 13.53 3.80
CA ILE A 6 -1.66 12.82 4.50
C ILE A 6 -0.34 13.31 3.89
N ARG A 7 0.36 14.19 4.62
CA ARG A 7 1.70 14.66 4.25
C ARG A 7 2.71 13.52 4.44
N ASN A 8 3.61 13.38 3.48
CA ASN A 8 4.81 12.54 3.58
C ASN A 8 5.55 12.88 4.88
N ILE A 9 5.58 11.93 5.81
CA ILE A 9 6.59 11.83 6.85
C ILE A 9 7.18 10.43 6.63
N GLU A 10 8.51 10.35 6.59
CA GLU A 10 9.25 9.10 6.58
C GLU A 10 8.60 8.07 7.51
N PHE A 11 7.98 7.04 6.93
CA PHE A 11 7.35 5.96 7.69
C PHE A 11 8.44 4.99 8.19
N ALA A 12 9.26 5.45 9.14
CA ALA A 12 9.94 4.58 10.07
C ALA A 12 8.89 4.13 11.10
N LEU A 13 8.29 2.95 10.89
CA LEU A 13 7.24 2.43 11.77
C LEU A 13 7.71 1.15 12.44
N GLU A 14 8.09 1.28 13.71
CA GLU A 14 8.02 0.15 14.64
C GLU A 14 6.56 -0.21 14.92
N VAL A 15 6.30 -1.51 15.09
CA VAL A 15 5.00 -2.15 15.35
C VAL A 15 4.11 -1.44 16.39
N CYS A 16 4.69 -0.68 17.33
CA CYS A 16 3.96 0.11 18.31
C CYS A 16 3.24 1.35 17.75
N PHE A 17 3.80 2.00 16.73
CA PHE A 17 3.29 3.28 16.26
C PHE A 17 1.96 3.19 15.47
N PRO A 18 1.76 2.18 14.58
CA PRO A 18 0.45 1.97 13.94
C PRO A 18 -0.68 1.73 14.95
N LYS A 19 -0.38 1.06 16.08
CA LYS A 19 -1.37 0.80 17.14
C LYS A 19 -1.85 2.09 17.80
N PHE A 20 -0.92 2.97 18.15
CA PHE A 20 -1.21 4.21 18.85
C PHE A 20 -2.07 5.15 18.00
N ILE A 21 -1.66 5.34 16.74
CA ILE A 21 -2.31 6.24 15.80
C ILE A 21 -3.71 5.77 15.40
N SER A 22 -3.88 4.48 15.11
CA SER A 22 -5.17 3.99 14.61
C SER A 22 -6.24 3.98 15.70
N LYS A 23 -5.91 3.57 16.93
CA LYS A 23 -6.90 3.50 18.04
C LYS A 23 -7.38 4.86 18.53
N GLN A 24 -6.52 5.88 18.55
CA GLN A 24 -6.89 7.19 19.10
C GLN A 24 -7.51 8.13 18.07
N HIS A 25 -7.17 7.97 16.78
CA HIS A 25 -7.48 8.99 15.77
C HIS A 25 -8.10 8.45 14.47
N CYS A 26 -8.49 7.17 14.40
CA CYS A 26 -9.08 6.55 13.19
C CYS A 26 -8.24 6.80 11.92
N LEU A 27 -6.91 6.77 12.07
CA LEU A 27 -5.96 7.05 10.99
C LEU A 27 -5.58 5.76 10.23
N PHE A 28 -5.35 5.92 8.93
CA PHE A 28 -4.91 4.85 8.02
C PHE A 28 -3.38 4.82 7.93
N THR A 29 -2.78 3.63 7.87
CA THR A 29 -1.30 3.48 7.88
C THR A 29 -0.80 2.59 6.74
N CYS A 30 0.12 3.09 5.92
CA CYS A 30 0.87 2.26 4.97
C CYS A 30 2.14 1.74 5.66
N ILE A 31 2.22 0.43 5.90
CA ILE A 31 3.37 -0.19 6.58
C ILE A 31 4.47 -0.47 5.56
N HIS A 32 5.72 -0.20 5.92
CA HIS A 32 6.87 -0.40 5.04
C HIS A 32 7.08 -1.89 4.67
N LYS A 33 7.71 -2.14 3.52
CA LYS A 33 7.82 -3.49 2.92
C LYS A 33 8.81 -4.46 3.59
N HIS A 34 9.46 -4.06 4.67
CA HIS A 34 10.60 -4.81 5.23
C HIS A 34 10.21 -5.89 6.25
N TYR A 35 9.02 -5.82 6.86
CA TYR A 35 8.55 -6.85 7.79
C TYR A 35 8.38 -8.22 7.14
N SER A 36 8.70 -9.29 7.87
CA SER A 36 8.50 -10.67 7.42
C SER A 36 7.01 -11.06 7.46
N THR A 37 6.66 -12.14 6.77
CA THR A 37 5.31 -12.72 6.79
C THR A 37 4.87 -13.09 8.21
N ASP A 38 5.78 -13.61 9.04
CA ASP A 38 5.46 -13.97 10.43
C ASP A 38 5.22 -12.73 11.31
N ALA A 39 5.98 -11.64 11.10
CA ALA A 39 5.73 -10.39 11.80
C ALA A 39 4.34 -9.81 11.44
N TRP A 40 3.88 -10.00 10.20
CA TRP A 40 2.53 -9.62 9.79
C TRP A 40 1.44 -10.47 10.45
N ARG A 41 1.66 -11.78 10.61
CA ARG A 41 0.74 -12.66 11.36
C ARG A 41 0.64 -12.22 12.82
N GLU A 42 1.78 -12.07 13.48
CA GLU A 42 1.83 -11.62 14.88
C GLU A 42 1.17 -10.26 15.05
N PHE A 43 1.39 -9.32 14.12
CA PHE A 43 0.71 -8.04 14.13
C PHE A 43 -0.80 -8.19 14.02
N ALA A 44 -1.28 -9.02 13.10
CA ALA A 44 -2.71 -9.18 12.86
C ALA A 44 -3.42 -9.83 14.04
N ASP A 45 -2.84 -10.89 14.62
CA ASP A 45 -3.37 -11.60 15.78
C ASP A 45 -3.47 -10.69 17.01
N ASN A 46 -2.46 -9.83 17.21
CA ASN A 46 -2.43 -8.90 18.33
C ASN A 46 -3.30 -7.64 18.12
N ASN A 47 -3.78 -7.37 16.90
CA ASN A 47 -4.44 -6.11 16.55
C ASN A 47 -5.61 -6.27 15.57
N PRO A 48 -6.59 -7.16 15.82
CA PRO A 48 -7.65 -7.45 14.87
C PRO A 48 -8.44 -6.20 14.44
N ASP A 49 -8.64 -5.24 15.35
CA ASP A 49 -9.38 -4.00 15.10
C ASP A 49 -8.66 -3.00 14.19
N ILE A 50 -7.33 -3.14 14.03
CA ILE A 50 -6.49 -2.18 13.29
C ILE A 50 -6.15 -2.71 11.89
N VAL A 51 -6.15 -4.03 11.69
CA VAL A 51 -5.73 -4.66 10.42
C VAL A 51 -6.55 -4.14 9.23
N SER A 52 -7.80 -3.75 9.44
CA SER A 52 -8.64 -3.17 8.38
C SER A 52 -8.22 -1.77 7.94
N ASN A 53 -7.35 -1.08 8.68
CA ASN A 53 -6.92 0.30 8.43
C ASN A 53 -5.44 0.41 8.07
N VAL A 54 -4.83 -0.70 7.65
CA VAL A 54 -3.43 -0.71 7.21
C VAL A 54 -3.30 -1.23 5.78
N ALA A 55 -2.28 -0.75 5.08
CA ALA A 55 -1.85 -1.26 3.78
C ALA A 55 -0.48 -1.93 3.87
N VAL A 56 -0.33 -3.04 3.14
CA VAL A 56 0.98 -3.65 2.89
C VAL A 56 1.64 -2.91 1.74
N SER A 57 2.80 -2.31 1.98
CA SER A 57 3.57 -1.66 0.91
C SER A 57 4.43 -2.67 0.14
N SER A 58 4.56 -2.48 -1.17
CA SER A 58 5.42 -3.29 -2.05
C SER A 58 6.00 -2.44 -3.19
N GLY A 59 7.14 -2.88 -3.72
CA GLY A 59 7.69 -2.37 -4.98
C GLY A 59 7.22 -3.21 -6.18
N ILE A 60 7.96 -3.15 -7.29
CA ILE A 60 7.66 -3.91 -8.52
C ILE A 60 8.57 -5.11 -8.78
N GLY A 61 9.51 -5.39 -7.87
CA GLY A 61 10.44 -6.51 -8.02
C GLY A 61 9.75 -7.86 -7.88
N GLN A 62 10.27 -8.90 -8.53
CA GLN A 62 9.70 -10.24 -8.44
C GLN A 62 9.69 -10.79 -6.99
N ASN A 63 10.76 -10.52 -6.22
CA ASN A 63 10.83 -10.89 -4.80
C ASN A 63 9.81 -10.11 -3.96
N ASP A 64 9.63 -8.81 -4.25
CA ASP A 64 8.63 -7.96 -3.58
C ASP A 64 7.20 -8.48 -3.86
N PHE A 65 6.94 -8.94 -5.08
CA PHE A 65 5.65 -9.55 -5.45
C PHE A 65 5.40 -10.88 -4.72
N GLN A 66 6.39 -11.77 -4.69
CA GLN A 66 6.26 -13.05 -3.96
C GLN A 66 5.97 -12.80 -2.48
N LYS A 67 6.72 -11.90 -1.85
CA LYS A 67 6.51 -11.52 -0.46
C LYS A 67 5.12 -10.91 -0.22
N LEU A 68 4.65 -10.06 -1.13
CA LEU A 68 3.29 -9.52 -1.06
C LEU A 68 2.24 -10.63 -1.09
N CYS A 69 2.38 -11.61 -2.00
CA CYS A 69 1.50 -12.76 -2.07
C CYS A 69 1.51 -13.60 -0.78
N GLU A 70 2.69 -13.86 -0.22
CA GLU A 70 2.81 -14.59 1.04
C GLU A 70 2.11 -13.87 2.19
N ILE A 71 2.31 -12.55 2.32
CA ILE A 71 1.69 -11.73 3.40
C ILE A 71 0.16 -11.72 3.27
N ILE A 72 -0.37 -11.42 2.08
CA ILE A 72 -1.83 -11.32 1.88
C ILE A 72 -2.50 -12.69 2.03
N THR A 73 -1.83 -13.77 1.61
CA THR A 73 -2.34 -15.14 1.82
C THR A 73 -2.32 -15.53 3.29
N ALA A 74 -1.26 -15.14 4.02
CA ALA A 74 -1.12 -15.41 5.44
C ALA A 74 -2.10 -14.61 6.31
N VAL A 75 -2.48 -13.41 5.89
CA VAL A 75 -3.38 -12.52 6.63
C VAL A 75 -4.49 -12.00 5.69
N PRO A 76 -5.54 -12.81 5.44
CA PRO A 76 -6.60 -12.46 4.48
C PRO A 76 -7.42 -11.22 4.86
N SER A 77 -7.39 -10.82 6.13
CA SER A 77 -8.06 -9.63 6.65
C SER A 77 -7.40 -8.32 6.18
N LEU A 78 -6.18 -8.37 5.63
CA LEU A 78 -5.55 -7.23 4.99
C LEU A 78 -6.31 -6.87 3.71
N ARG A 79 -6.86 -5.65 3.69
CA ARG A 79 -7.71 -5.18 2.59
C ARG A 79 -7.01 -4.27 1.59
N TYR A 80 -5.87 -3.71 1.95
CA TYR A 80 -5.21 -2.66 1.19
C TYR A 80 -3.77 -3.02 0.81
N ILE A 81 -3.42 -2.69 -0.43
CA ILE A 81 -2.07 -2.85 -0.99
C ILE A 81 -1.58 -1.46 -1.40
N CYS A 82 -0.34 -1.13 -1.08
CA CYS A 82 0.29 0.11 -1.50
C CYS A 82 1.48 -0.21 -2.42
N LEU A 83 1.34 0.06 -3.71
CA LEU A 83 2.43 -0.06 -4.68
C LEU A 83 3.13 1.29 -4.76
N ASP A 84 4.35 1.35 -4.23
CA ASP A 84 5.13 2.58 -4.11
C ASP A 84 6.45 2.48 -4.88
N VAL A 85 6.57 3.28 -5.93
CA VAL A 85 7.77 3.42 -6.75
C VAL A 85 8.15 4.88 -6.94
N ALA A 86 9.46 5.13 -7.07
CA ALA A 86 9.98 6.47 -7.33
C ALA A 86 9.51 7.06 -8.67
N ASN A 87 9.34 6.20 -9.68
CA ASN A 87 8.87 6.59 -11.01
C ASN A 87 7.61 5.81 -11.42
N GLY A 88 6.43 6.38 -11.16
CA GLY A 88 5.14 5.79 -11.54
C GLY A 88 4.81 5.91 -13.03
N TYR A 89 5.64 6.57 -13.85
CA TYR A 89 5.44 6.73 -15.30
C TYR A 89 6.01 5.57 -16.13
N SER A 90 6.58 4.55 -15.47
CA SER A 90 7.15 3.41 -16.18
C SER A 90 6.06 2.44 -16.64
N GLU A 91 6.14 2.00 -17.91
CA GLU A 91 5.29 0.91 -18.43
C GLU A 91 5.40 -0.36 -17.56
N LEU A 92 6.59 -0.65 -17.02
CA LEU A 92 6.79 -1.79 -16.12
C LEU A 92 5.95 -1.68 -14.85
N PHE A 93 5.72 -0.47 -14.35
CA PHE A 93 4.86 -0.24 -13.19
C PHE A 93 3.38 -0.48 -13.53
N VAL A 94 2.93 -0.02 -14.70
CA VAL A 94 1.56 -0.24 -15.19
C VAL A 94 1.28 -1.73 -15.37
N GLU A 95 2.19 -2.46 -16.01
CA GLU A 95 2.06 -3.91 -16.19
C GLU A 95 2.10 -4.66 -14.85
N PHE A 96 2.94 -4.21 -13.92
CA PHE A 96 2.97 -4.76 -12.57
C PHE A 96 1.65 -4.51 -11.82
N LEU A 97 1.08 -3.31 -11.92
CA LEU A 97 -0.21 -2.99 -11.32
C LEU A 97 -1.32 -3.89 -11.87
N LYS A 98 -1.39 -4.10 -13.18
CA LYS A 98 -2.35 -5.04 -13.80
C LYS A 98 -2.18 -6.45 -13.25
N LYS A 99 -0.94 -6.92 -13.09
CA LYS A 99 -0.62 -8.23 -12.49
C LYS A 99 -1.10 -8.32 -11.04
N VAL A 100 -0.88 -7.29 -10.22
CA VAL A 100 -1.36 -7.24 -8.83
C VAL A 100 -2.88 -7.21 -8.77
N ARG A 101 -3.55 -6.43 -9.62
CA ARG A 101 -5.02 -6.41 -9.72
C ARG A 101 -5.58 -7.78 -10.11
N HIS A 102 -4.96 -8.46 -11.07
CA HIS A 102 -5.39 -9.80 -11.47
C HIS A 102 -5.26 -10.81 -10.32
N GLN A 103 -4.17 -10.74 -9.56
CA GLN A 103 -3.93 -11.62 -8.42
C GLN A 103 -4.86 -11.33 -7.22
N PHE A 104 -5.21 -10.05 -7.01
CA PHE A 104 -5.97 -9.59 -5.85
C PHE A 104 -7.19 -8.74 -6.26
N PRO A 105 -8.20 -9.35 -6.92
CA PRO A 105 -9.33 -8.61 -7.48
C PRO A 105 -10.20 -7.94 -6.41
N ASP A 106 -10.20 -8.45 -5.17
CA ASP A 106 -11.03 -7.99 -4.05
C ASP A 106 -10.34 -6.97 -3.12
N LYS A 107 -9.05 -6.68 -3.36
CA LYS A 107 -8.25 -5.76 -2.54
C LYS A 107 -8.29 -4.34 -3.11
N THR A 108 -8.17 -3.36 -2.23
CA THR A 108 -8.01 -1.95 -2.61
C THR A 108 -6.54 -1.67 -2.88
N ILE A 109 -6.21 -1.17 -4.07
CA ILE A 109 -4.84 -0.96 -4.51
C ILE A 109 -4.56 0.54 -4.61
N MET A 110 -3.57 1.00 -3.84
CA MET A 110 -2.97 2.32 -3.97
C MET A 110 -1.75 2.21 -4.88
N ALA A 111 -1.60 3.12 -5.84
CA ALA A 111 -0.50 3.09 -6.80
C ALA A 111 0.09 4.49 -7.02
N GLY A 112 1.41 4.61 -7.02
CA GLY A 112 2.10 5.85 -7.39
C GLY A 112 3.63 5.74 -7.30
N ASN A 113 4.37 6.82 -7.55
CA ASN A 113 3.89 8.21 -7.62
C ASN A 113 3.82 8.83 -9.01
N VAL A 114 2.84 9.70 -9.22
CA VAL A 114 2.62 10.48 -10.46
C VAL A 114 2.23 11.92 -10.15
N VAL A 115 2.25 12.82 -11.15
CA VAL A 115 1.88 14.24 -10.98
C VAL A 115 0.99 14.80 -12.09
N THR A 116 0.69 14.03 -13.12
CA THR A 116 -0.13 14.45 -14.28
C THR A 116 -1.43 13.66 -14.36
N GLY A 117 -2.46 14.27 -14.94
CA GLY A 117 -3.79 13.67 -15.06
C GLY A 117 -3.82 12.43 -15.96
N GLU A 118 -3.05 12.42 -17.05
CA GLU A 118 -3.04 11.28 -17.98
C GLU A 118 -2.56 10.00 -17.29
N MET A 119 -1.51 10.12 -16.47
CA MET A 119 -0.97 8.97 -15.75
C MET A 119 -1.89 8.53 -14.60
N VAL A 120 -2.64 9.46 -13.99
CA VAL A 120 -3.69 9.13 -13.02
C VAL A 120 -4.76 8.26 -13.68
N GLU A 121 -5.25 8.67 -14.85
CA GLU A 121 -6.25 7.91 -15.62
C GLU A 121 -5.72 6.53 -16.03
N GLU A 122 -4.49 6.47 -16.53
CA GLU A 122 -3.85 5.21 -16.93
C GLU A 122 -3.75 4.22 -15.76
N LEU A 123 -3.34 4.67 -14.58
CA LEU A 123 -3.24 3.81 -13.40
C LEU A 123 -4.62 3.35 -12.90
N ILE A 124 -5.65 4.19 -12.98
CA ILE A 124 -7.02 3.79 -12.64
C ILE A 124 -7.51 2.70 -13.61
N LEU A 125 -7.31 2.89 -14.92
CA LEU A 125 -7.69 1.92 -15.95
C LEU A 125 -6.89 0.61 -15.84
N ALA A 126 -5.65 0.67 -15.39
CA ALA A 126 -4.82 -0.49 -15.09
C ALA A 126 -5.26 -1.24 -13.82
N GLY A 127 -6.12 -0.64 -13.00
CA GLY A 127 -6.78 -1.29 -11.86
C GLY A 127 -6.38 -0.75 -10.49
N ALA A 128 -5.79 0.43 -10.38
CA ALA A 128 -5.65 1.11 -9.08
C ALA A 128 -6.98 1.74 -8.65
N ASP A 129 -7.22 1.75 -7.33
CA ASP A 129 -8.38 2.42 -6.72
C ASP A 129 -8.02 3.81 -6.19
N ILE A 130 -6.75 3.99 -5.78
CA ILE A 130 -6.24 5.21 -5.16
C ILE A 130 -4.89 5.55 -5.80
N ILE A 131 -4.74 6.79 -6.30
CA ILE A 131 -3.48 7.24 -6.90
C ILE A 131 -2.69 8.11 -5.93
N LYS A 132 -1.43 7.75 -5.68
CA LYS A 132 -0.50 8.52 -4.84
C LYS A 132 0.16 9.60 -5.70
N VAL A 133 -0.11 10.87 -5.39
CA VAL A 133 0.34 12.02 -6.19
C VAL A 133 1.54 12.71 -5.51
N GLY A 134 2.63 12.90 -6.25
CA GLY A 134 3.78 13.70 -5.84
C GLY A 134 5.14 13.10 -6.20
N ILE A 135 5.96 13.85 -6.94
CA ILE A 135 7.36 13.50 -7.26
C ILE A 135 8.25 14.65 -6.78
N GLY A 136 9.20 14.36 -5.89
CA GLY A 136 10.13 15.35 -5.34
C GLY A 136 9.59 16.45 -4.40
N PRO A 137 8.39 16.39 -3.76
CA PRO A 137 7.96 17.43 -2.81
C PRO A 137 8.41 17.18 -1.36
N GLY A 138 9.33 16.22 -1.16
CA GLY A 138 9.82 15.79 0.16
C GLY A 138 10.49 16.91 0.92
#